data_AF-A0A942BNI2-F1
#
_entry.id   AF-A0A942BNI2-F1
#
_cell.length_a   1.000
_cell.length_b   1.000
_cell.length_c   1.000
_cell.angle_alpha   90.00
_cell.angle_beta   90.00
_cell.angle_gamma   90.00
#
_symmetry.space_group_name_H-M   'P 1'
#
loop_
_entity.id
_entity.type
_entity.pdbx_description
1 polymer ?
#
loop_
_entity_poly.entity_id
_entity_poly.type
_entity_poly.pdbx_seq_one_letter_code
_entity_poly.pdbx_strand_id
1 'polypeptide(L)'
;MDRIQDYGDGRLSPEERAAMEKDPSLTAEVDAFAEYRRVVSAVGQSEFVPLSRLEDKLATLARPTRKPKWGWLMVPAAAAAAFAVTLFVVRPPASPPVVAAADPMELERGAPVAEMDKPEFSLARGMVKQTAGFEVPDLDLRSKGGTLASVRIGKNWAAFDYTMDKERISLAVSPDDTPLRNNKGVVEMKGHKFMMGKGIGWKHGNLAYYLKGGSTLDLRKFMACTICCMCEGKVVLGTQQSVLVAMR
;
A
#
# COMPACT_ATOMS: atom_id res chain seq x y z
N MET A 1 -27.54 27.24 -9.34
CA MET A 1 -26.82 26.11 -8.70
C MET A 1 -27.78 25.05 -8.17
N ASP A 2 -28.83 25.39 -7.43
CA ASP A 2 -29.77 24.43 -6.81
C ASP A 2 -30.34 23.38 -7.78
N ARG A 3 -30.69 23.78 -9.01
CA ARG A 3 -31.34 22.90 -9.99
C ARG A 3 -30.41 21.81 -10.58
N ILE A 4 -29.11 22.08 -10.70
CA ILE A 4 -28.11 21.11 -11.18
C ILE A 4 -27.77 20.11 -10.07
N GLN A 5 -27.78 20.57 -8.83
CA GLN A 5 -27.59 19.72 -7.66
C GLN A 5 -28.78 18.76 -7.49
N ASP A 6 -30.02 19.26 -7.65
CA ASP A 6 -31.23 18.43 -7.65
C ASP A 6 -31.27 17.44 -8.82
N TYR A 7 -30.73 17.80 -9.99
CA TYR A 7 -30.53 16.89 -11.11
C TYR A 7 -29.58 15.75 -10.74
N GLY A 8 -28.39 16.09 -10.21
CA GLY A 8 -27.40 15.09 -9.83
C GLY A 8 -27.82 14.21 -8.66
N ASP A 9 -28.63 14.71 -7.72
CA ASP A 9 -29.15 13.96 -6.58
C ASP A 9 -30.42 13.15 -6.93
N GLY A 10 -30.88 13.21 -8.18
CA GLY A 10 -32.03 12.46 -8.65
C GLY A 10 -33.36 12.94 -8.08
N ARG A 11 -33.42 14.18 -7.59
CA ARG A 11 -34.63 14.79 -7.00
C ARG A 11 -35.57 15.39 -8.03
N LEU A 12 -35.09 15.64 -9.24
CA LEU A 12 -35.92 16.11 -10.34
C LEU A 12 -36.84 15.01 -10.87
N SER A 13 -38.05 15.42 -11.24
CA SER A 13 -39.02 14.57 -11.92
C SER A 13 -38.52 14.17 -13.32
N PRO A 14 -39.04 13.07 -13.91
CA PRO A 14 -38.62 12.60 -15.23
C PRO A 14 -38.80 13.65 -16.34
N GLU A 15 -39.83 14.48 -16.25
CA GLU A 15 -40.13 15.55 -17.22
C GLU A 15 -39.11 16.69 -17.12
N GLU A 16 -38.71 17.06 -15.91
CA GLU A 16 -37.70 18.10 -15.68
C GLU A 16 -36.29 17.66 -16.09
N ARG A 17 -35.97 16.37 -15.94
CA ARG A 17 -34.70 15.81 -16.45
C ARG A 17 -34.63 15.84 -17.96
N ALA A 18 -35.70 15.41 -18.63
CA ALA A 18 -35.77 15.44 -20.09
C ALA A 18 -35.71 16.87 -20.65
N ALA A 19 -36.19 17.87 -19.91
CA ALA A 19 -36.05 19.28 -20.26
C ALA A 19 -34.60 19.77 -20.12
N MET A 20 -33.88 19.33 -19.09
CA MET A 20 -32.46 19.67 -18.90
C MET A 20 -31.54 18.98 -19.91
N GLU A 21 -31.78 17.71 -20.25
CA GLU A 21 -31.00 16.98 -21.26
C GLU A 21 -31.12 17.57 -22.67
N LYS A 22 -32.22 18.31 -22.93
CA LYS A 22 -32.47 18.99 -24.20
C LYS A 22 -31.89 20.40 -24.28
N ASP A 23 -31.39 20.95 -23.18
CA ASP A 23 -30.80 22.29 -23.15
C ASP A 23 -29.27 22.23 -23.33
N PRO A 24 -28.75 22.61 -24.51
CA PRO A 24 -27.32 22.52 -24.80
C PRO A 24 -26.48 23.57 -24.06
N SER A 25 -27.10 24.54 -23.39
CA SER A 25 -26.38 25.50 -22.53
C SER A 25 -26.04 24.91 -21.15
N LEU A 26 -26.77 23.88 -20.71
CA LEU A 26 -26.62 23.26 -19.41
C LEU A 26 -25.80 21.95 -19.43
N THR A 27 -25.59 21.36 -20.61
CA THR A 27 -24.80 20.13 -20.77
C THR A 27 -23.37 20.29 -20.25
N ALA A 28 -22.70 21.40 -20.58
CA ALA A 28 -21.35 21.68 -20.10
C ALA A 28 -21.28 21.81 -18.56
N GLU A 29 -22.30 22.40 -17.93
CA GLU A 29 -22.37 22.53 -16.48
C GLU A 29 -22.71 21.20 -15.78
N VAL A 30 -23.56 20.37 -16.39
CA VAL A 30 -23.88 19.02 -15.92
C VAL A 30 -22.65 18.10 -16.02
N ASP A 31 -21.90 18.18 -17.11
CA ASP A 31 -20.65 17.42 -17.30
C ASP A 31 -19.59 17.83 -16.28
N ALA A 32 -19.40 19.14 -16.07
CA ALA A 32 -18.49 19.65 -15.04
C ALA A 32 -18.91 19.22 -13.63
N PHE A 33 -20.21 19.20 -13.34
CA PHE A 33 -20.73 18.74 -12.05
C PHE A 33 -20.57 17.22 -11.86
N ALA A 34 -20.76 16.43 -12.92
CA ALA A 34 -20.50 14.99 -12.90
C ALA A 34 -19.03 14.68 -12.67
N GLU A 35 -18.12 15.43 -13.29
CA GLU A 35 -16.69 15.31 -13.08
C GLU A 35 -16.29 15.71 -11.65
N TYR A 36 -16.84 16.80 -11.13
CA TYR A 36 -16.68 17.19 -9.72
C TYR A 36 -17.14 16.08 -8.77
N ARG A 37 -18.33 15.50 -8.97
CA ARG A 37 -18.80 14.35 -8.16
C ARG A 37 -17.89 13.15 -8.28
N ARG A 38 -17.34 12.88 -9.46
CA ARG A 38 -16.39 11.79 -9.67
C ARG A 38 -15.12 12.00 -8.85
N VAL A 39 -14.54 13.20 -8.89
CA VAL A 39 -13.34 13.56 -8.12
C VAL A 39 -13.63 13.51 -6.62
N VAL A 40 -14.73 14.11 -6.15
CA VAL A 40 -15.12 14.07 -4.73
C VAL A 40 -15.40 12.63 -4.28
N SER A 41 -16.03 11.79 -5.11
CA SER A 41 -16.25 10.38 -4.77
C SER A 41 -14.95 9.57 -4.74
N ALA A 42 -13.98 9.87 -5.61
CA ALA A 42 -12.67 9.24 -5.58
C ALA A 42 -11.89 9.63 -4.31
N VAL A 43 -12.04 10.89 -3.87
CA VAL A 43 -11.50 11.36 -2.58
C VAL A 43 -12.24 10.71 -1.40
N GLY A 44 -13.58 10.61 -1.44
CA GLY A 44 -14.36 9.92 -0.41
C GLY A 44 -14.12 8.42 -0.34
N GLN A 45 -13.75 7.77 -1.46
CA GLN A 45 -13.32 6.36 -1.48
C GLN A 45 -11.91 6.16 -0.90
N SER A 46 -11.14 7.25 -0.71
CA SER A 46 -9.88 7.22 0.04
C SER A 46 -10.08 7.43 1.55
N GLU A 47 -11.30 7.77 1.98
CA GLU A 47 -11.64 7.84 3.40
C GLU A 47 -11.85 6.43 3.98
N PHE A 48 -11.27 6.21 5.15
CA PHE A 48 -11.33 4.95 5.88
C PHE A 48 -12.77 4.59 6.28
N VAL A 49 -13.29 3.49 5.75
CA VAL A 49 -14.54 2.87 6.24
C VAL A 49 -14.17 1.84 7.31
N PRO A 50 -14.55 2.03 8.59
CA PRO A 50 -14.29 1.05 9.64
C PRO A 50 -14.90 -0.31 9.28
N LEU A 51 -14.10 -1.37 9.37
CA LEU A 51 -14.51 -2.75 9.04
C LEU A 51 -15.78 -3.19 9.78
N SER A 52 -16.01 -2.69 11.01
CA SER A 52 -17.23 -2.96 11.78
C SER A 52 -18.52 -2.49 11.08
N ARG A 53 -18.47 -1.40 10.29
CA ARG A 53 -19.62 -0.95 9.47
C ARG A 53 -19.81 -1.77 8.20
N LEU A 54 -18.75 -2.42 7.72
CA LEU A 54 -18.77 -3.29 6.55
C LEU A 54 -19.27 -4.68 6.90
N GLU A 55 -18.91 -5.23 8.07
CA GLU A 55 -19.36 -6.54 8.56
C GLU A 55 -20.89 -6.57 8.72
N ASP A 56 -21.49 -5.54 9.32
CA ASP A 56 -22.96 -5.43 9.44
C ASP A 56 -23.66 -5.39 8.08
N LYS A 57 -23.08 -4.67 7.10
CA LYS A 57 -23.67 -4.56 5.74
C LYS A 57 -23.43 -5.80 4.88
N LEU A 58 -22.28 -6.46 5.02
CA LEU A 58 -21.95 -7.72 4.35
C LEU A 58 -22.81 -8.87 4.90
N ALA A 59 -23.10 -8.90 6.20
CA ALA A 59 -24.03 -9.85 6.80
C ALA A 59 -25.44 -9.74 6.19
N THR A 60 -25.90 -8.54 5.83
CA THR A 60 -27.17 -8.34 5.13
C THR A 60 -27.14 -8.70 3.64
N LEU A 61 -26.00 -8.57 2.95
CA LEU A 61 -25.85 -8.94 1.53
C LEU A 61 -25.55 -10.43 1.32
N ALA A 62 -24.94 -11.08 2.31
CA ALA A 62 -24.67 -12.51 2.34
C ALA A 62 -25.90 -13.34 2.77
N ARG A 63 -27.06 -13.09 2.17
CA ARG A 63 -28.13 -14.10 2.15
C ARG A 63 -27.92 -14.98 0.92
N PRO A 64 -27.51 -16.25 1.08
CA PRO A 64 -27.46 -17.16 -0.05
C PRO A 64 -28.90 -17.33 -0.57
N THR A 65 -29.18 -16.77 -1.74
CA THR A 65 -30.35 -17.16 -2.53
C THR A 65 -30.23 -18.66 -2.80
N ARG A 66 -31.11 -19.46 -2.18
CA ARG A 66 -31.20 -20.90 -2.39
C ARG A 66 -31.34 -21.16 -3.90
N LYS A 67 -30.25 -21.55 -4.56
CA LYS A 67 -30.28 -21.90 -5.98
C LYS A 67 -31.05 -23.23 -6.15
N PRO A 68 -31.98 -23.33 -7.12
CA PRO A 68 -32.65 -24.60 -7.41
C PRO A 68 -31.66 -25.60 -7.98
N LYS A 69 -31.80 -26.87 -7.57
CA LYS A 69 -30.84 -27.99 -7.80
C LYS A 69 -30.66 -28.44 -9.27
N TRP A 70 -31.10 -27.67 -10.26
CA TRP A 70 -31.15 -28.08 -11.67
C TRP A 70 -30.12 -27.39 -12.60
N GLY A 71 -29.20 -26.59 -12.06
CA GLY A 71 -28.25 -25.79 -12.87
C GLY A 71 -26.94 -26.49 -13.27
N TRP A 72 -26.75 -27.78 -12.96
CA TRP A 72 -25.45 -28.47 -13.13
C TRP A 72 -25.19 -29.07 -14.52
N LEU A 73 -26.08 -28.87 -15.50
CA LEU A 73 -25.95 -29.48 -16.83
C LEU A 73 -25.49 -28.54 -17.96
N MET A 74 -25.23 -27.25 -17.68
CA MET A 74 -24.87 -26.26 -18.73
C MET A 74 -23.70 -25.34 -18.33
N VAL A 75 -22.63 -25.89 -17.75
CA VAL A 75 -21.43 -25.11 -17.37
C VAL A 75 -20.25 -25.16 -18.38
N PRO A 76 -20.13 -26.08 -19.37
CA PRO A 76 -18.88 -26.12 -20.14
C PRO A 76 -18.80 -25.09 -21.29
N ALA A 77 -19.88 -24.38 -21.64
CA ALA A 77 -19.88 -23.49 -22.82
C ALA A 77 -19.45 -22.03 -22.54
N ALA A 78 -19.54 -21.55 -21.29
CA ALA A 78 -19.24 -20.13 -20.98
C ALA A 78 -17.74 -19.85 -20.76
N ALA A 79 -16.93 -20.87 -20.46
CA ALA A 79 -15.51 -20.72 -20.20
C ALA A 79 -14.68 -20.45 -21.47
N ALA A 80 -15.14 -20.89 -22.64
CA ALA A 80 -14.41 -20.71 -23.90
C ALA A 80 -14.56 -19.31 -24.51
N ALA A 81 -15.71 -18.65 -24.31
CA ALA A 81 -15.93 -17.30 -24.86
C ALA A 81 -15.18 -16.21 -24.10
N ALA A 82 -14.94 -16.38 -22.79
CA ALA A 82 -14.20 -15.43 -21.98
C ALA A 82 -12.69 -15.39 -22.31
N PHE A 83 -12.12 -16.49 -22.82
CA PHE A 83 -10.70 -16.56 -23.21
C PHE A 83 -10.41 -15.88 -24.56
N ALA A 84 -11.38 -15.85 -25.48
CA ALA A 84 -11.19 -15.27 -26.80
C ALA A 84 -11.26 -13.72 -26.80
N VAL A 85 -12.02 -13.11 -25.89
CA VAL A 85 -12.14 -11.64 -25.81
C VAL A 85 -10.92 -11.00 -25.14
N THR A 86 -10.20 -11.72 -24.29
CA THR A 86 -8.95 -11.22 -23.68
C THR A 86 -7.77 -11.11 -24.66
N LEU A 87 -7.79 -11.81 -25.80
CA LEU A 87 -6.66 -11.82 -26.74
C LEU A 87 -6.71 -10.71 -27.81
N PHE A 88 -7.84 -10.03 -28.02
CA PHE A 88 -8.01 -9.11 -29.16
C PHE A 88 -8.25 -7.63 -28.83
N VAL A 89 -8.43 -7.25 -27.55
CA VAL A 89 -8.76 -5.84 -27.18
C VAL A 89 -7.61 -5.10 -26.48
N VAL A 90 -6.54 -5.76 -26.07
CA VAL A 90 -5.38 -5.08 -25.48
C VAL A 90 -4.42 -4.63 -26.57
N ARG A 91 -4.77 -3.53 -27.25
CA ARG A 91 -3.78 -2.68 -27.91
C ARG A 91 -2.92 -2.08 -26.79
N PRO A 92 -1.61 -2.36 -26.73
CA PRO A 92 -0.79 -1.88 -25.62
C PRO A 92 -0.75 -0.35 -25.66
N PRO A 93 -1.12 0.35 -24.57
CA PRO A 93 -0.74 1.75 -24.44
C PRO A 93 0.79 1.82 -24.47
N ALA A 94 1.30 2.69 -25.33
CA ALA A 94 2.71 3.00 -25.48
C ALA A 94 3.19 3.78 -24.23
N SER A 95 3.36 3.06 -23.12
CA SER A 95 4.10 3.40 -21.91
C SER A 95 3.86 2.24 -20.95
N PRO A 96 4.85 1.41 -20.60
CA PRO A 96 4.62 0.42 -19.55
C PRO A 96 4.24 1.18 -18.28
N PRO A 97 3.11 0.87 -17.61
CA PRO A 97 2.97 1.27 -16.22
C PRO A 97 4.18 0.67 -15.51
N VAL A 98 4.92 1.51 -14.79
CA VAL A 98 6.00 1.07 -13.93
C VAL A 98 5.41 -0.04 -13.07
N VAL A 99 5.78 -1.27 -13.40
CA VAL A 99 5.36 -2.46 -12.70
C VAL A 99 5.64 -2.17 -11.24
N ALA A 100 4.58 -2.05 -10.44
CA ALA A 100 4.68 -2.11 -9.00
C ALA A 100 5.46 -3.39 -8.75
N ALA A 101 6.74 -3.24 -8.38
CA ALA A 101 7.67 -4.34 -8.31
C ALA A 101 7.03 -5.41 -7.42
N ALA A 102 6.56 -6.48 -8.05
CA ALA A 102 5.94 -7.60 -7.38
C ALA A 102 6.95 -8.05 -6.32
N ASP A 103 6.55 -7.87 -5.07
CA ASP A 103 7.44 -7.88 -3.94
C ASP A 103 7.93 -9.33 -3.71
N PRO A 104 9.22 -9.67 -3.89
CA PRO A 104 9.71 -11.05 -3.75
C PRO A 104 9.77 -11.53 -2.29
N MET A 105 9.06 -10.86 -1.37
CA MET A 105 8.73 -11.31 -0.01
C MET A 105 7.25 -11.63 0.17
N GLU A 106 6.59 -12.26 -0.80
CA GLU A 106 5.43 -13.15 -0.56
C GLU A 106 5.78 -14.35 0.37
N LEU A 107 6.80 -14.23 1.20
CA LEU A 107 7.15 -15.18 2.23
C LEU A 107 6.23 -14.92 3.43
N GLU A 108 5.05 -15.52 3.37
CA GLU A 108 4.12 -15.79 4.47
C GLU A 108 3.39 -14.58 5.08
N ARG A 109 3.47 -13.40 4.46
CA ARG A 109 2.70 -12.24 4.92
C ARG A 109 1.44 -12.13 4.09
N GLY A 110 0.30 -12.44 4.73
CA GLY A 110 -1.02 -12.25 4.13
C GLY A 110 -1.20 -10.81 3.61
N ALA A 111 -2.18 -10.61 2.72
CA ALA A 111 -2.45 -9.33 2.09
C ALA A 111 -2.48 -8.17 3.11
N PRO A 112 -1.96 -6.98 2.74
CA PRO A 112 -2.04 -5.82 3.62
C PRO A 112 -3.51 -5.53 3.93
N VAL A 113 -3.78 -5.27 5.20
CA VAL A 113 -5.09 -4.83 5.71
C VAL A 113 -5.23 -3.31 5.55
N ALA A 114 -4.12 -2.59 5.52
CA ALA A 114 -4.08 -1.16 5.26
C ALA A 114 -2.82 -0.77 4.48
N GLU A 115 -2.94 0.26 3.65
CA GLU A 115 -1.85 0.86 2.89
C GLU A 115 -1.99 2.39 2.90
N MET A 116 -0.87 3.09 3.00
CA MET A 116 -0.81 4.55 2.96
C MET A 116 0.33 5.00 2.05
N ASP A 117 0.03 5.95 1.18
CA ASP A 117 1.05 6.63 0.37
C ASP A 117 1.50 7.92 1.03
N LYS A 118 2.82 8.09 1.12
CA LYS A 118 3.52 9.26 1.68
C LYS A 118 2.99 9.73 3.05
N PRO A 119 2.72 8.83 4.02
CA PRO A 119 2.25 9.26 5.33
C PRO A 119 3.36 9.96 6.12
N GLU A 120 2.99 10.77 7.10
CA GLU A 120 3.92 11.13 8.17
C GLU A 120 4.25 9.88 9.01
N PHE A 121 5.51 9.76 9.47
CA PHE A 121 5.93 8.57 10.22
C PHE A 121 5.14 8.40 11.54
N SER A 122 4.81 9.50 12.22
CA SER A 122 3.99 9.53 13.43
C SER A 122 2.61 8.88 13.21
N LEU A 123 1.94 9.24 12.11
CA LEU A 123 0.65 8.69 11.71
C LEU A 123 0.77 7.19 11.39
N ALA A 124 1.78 6.82 10.59
CA ALA A 124 2.02 5.43 10.24
C ALA A 124 2.28 4.55 11.47
N ARG A 125 3.10 5.02 12.41
CA ARG A 125 3.37 4.32 13.68
C ARG A 125 2.10 4.14 14.50
N GLY A 126 1.27 5.17 14.59
CA GLY A 126 -0.04 5.10 15.26
C GLY A 126 -0.94 4.03 14.64
N MET A 127 -0.98 3.95 13.31
CA MET A 127 -1.76 2.94 12.60
C MET A 127 -1.22 1.52 12.77
N VAL A 128 0.09 1.33 12.81
CA VAL A 128 0.66 -0.01 13.09
C VAL A 128 0.23 -0.50 14.47
N LYS A 129 0.22 0.38 15.47
CA LYS A 129 -0.26 0.06 16.82
C LYS A 129 -1.74 -0.31 16.83
N GLN A 130 -2.58 0.41 16.09
CA GLN A 130 -4.03 0.18 16.04
C GLN A 130 -4.40 -1.08 15.23
N THR A 131 -3.77 -1.29 14.07
CA THR A 131 -4.14 -2.34 13.12
C THR A 131 -3.40 -3.65 13.35
N ALA A 132 -2.09 -3.58 13.60
CA ALA A 132 -1.25 -4.77 13.77
C ALA A 132 -1.00 -5.16 15.23
N GLY A 133 -1.37 -4.29 16.18
CA GLY A 133 -1.36 -4.59 17.62
C GLY A 133 0.03 -4.57 18.28
N PHE A 134 1.04 -3.98 17.63
CA PHE A 134 2.38 -3.84 18.19
C PHE A 134 2.94 -2.42 17.98
N GLU A 135 3.90 -2.04 18.82
CA GLU A 135 4.51 -0.72 18.78
C GLU A 135 5.85 -0.76 18.08
N VAL A 136 6.04 0.09 17.07
CA VAL A 136 7.31 0.30 16.37
C VAL A 136 8.02 1.50 17.01
N PRO A 137 9.34 1.48 17.21
CA PRO A 137 10.09 2.66 17.65
C PRO A 137 9.99 3.81 16.64
N ASP A 138 10.47 5.00 17.02
CA ASP A 138 10.55 6.10 16.08
C ASP A 138 11.65 5.82 15.05
N LEU A 139 11.25 5.57 13.80
CA LEU A 139 12.12 5.26 12.67
C LEU A 139 12.06 6.36 11.61
N ASP A 140 11.75 7.60 12.00
CA ASP A 140 11.73 8.72 11.06
C ASP A 140 13.14 9.04 10.52
N LEU A 141 13.36 8.68 9.25
CA LEU A 141 14.62 8.87 8.55
C LEU A 141 14.77 10.23 7.87
N ARG A 142 13.85 11.18 8.06
CA ARG A 142 13.92 12.52 7.44
C ARG A 142 15.25 13.22 7.74
N SER A 143 15.73 13.14 8.98
CA SER A 143 17.02 13.71 9.40
C SER A 143 18.25 13.04 8.77
N LYS A 144 18.07 11.90 8.10
CA LYS A 144 19.11 11.08 7.46
C LYS A 144 19.00 11.06 5.94
N GLY A 145 18.15 11.91 5.36
CA GLY A 145 17.93 11.98 3.91
C GLY A 145 16.93 10.95 3.37
N GLY A 146 16.23 10.22 4.24
CA GLY A 146 15.18 9.29 3.86
C GLY A 146 13.80 9.93 3.87
N THR A 147 12.98 9.63 2.85
CA THR A 147 11.56 10.03 2.81
C THR A 147 10.69 8.79 2.86
N LEU A 148 9.67 8.77 3.72
CA LEU A 148 8.71 7.68 3.76
C LEU A 148 7.78 7.77 2.54
N ALA A 149 7.86 6.79 1.64
CA ALA A 149 7.13 6.75 0.39
C ALA A 149 5.78 6.04 0.53
N SER A 150 5.73 4.94 1.27
CA SER A 150 4.49 4.23 1.58
C SER A 150 4.64 3.33 2.80
N VAL A 151 3.52 2.97 3.40
CA VAL A 151 3.44 2.01 4.51
C VAL A 151 2.36 0.98 4.23
N ARG A 152 2.72 -0.30 4.33
CA ARG A 152 1.81 -1.43 4.20
C ARG A 152 1.71 -2.14 5.54
N ILE A 153 0.51 -2.40 6.02
CA ILE A 153 0.26 -2.97 7.33
C ILE A 153 -0.58 -4.24 7.14
N GLY A 154 -0.16 -5.34 7.75
CA GLY A 154 -0.96 -6.56 7.80
C GLY A 154 -1.05 -7.10 9.23
N LYS A 155 -1.63 -8.29 9.36
CA LYS A 155 -1.79 -8.94 10.67
C LYS A 155 -0.41 -9.30 11.24
N ASN A 156 -0.01 -8.65 12.34
CA ASN A 156 1.29 -8.81 13.00
C ASN A 156 2.50 -8.48 12.11
N TRP A 157 2.35 -7.58 11.13
CA TRP A 157 3.52 -7.04 10.42
C TRP A 157 3.25 -5.65 9.83
N ALA A 158 4.32 -4.90 9.62
CA ALA A 158 4.30 -3.64 8.88
C ALA A 158 5.50 -3.57 7.94
N ALA A 159 5.35 -2.93 6.79
CA ALA A 159 6.43 -2.61 5.86
C ALA A 159 6.44 -1.11 5.61
N PHE A 160 7.60 -0.49 5.84
CA PHE A 160 7.86 0.93 5.60
C PHE A 160 8.76 1.04 4.38
N ASP A 161 8.24 1.61 3.30
CA ASP A 161 9.02 1.82 2.09
C ASP A 161 9.56 3.25 2.11
N TYR A 162 10.88 3.36 2.21
CA TYR A 162 11.63 4.60 2.17
C TYR A 162 12.21 4.85 0.78
N THR A 163 12.30 6.12 0.41
CA THR A 163 13.15 6.59 -0.68
C THR A 163 14.39 7.26 -0.08
N MET A 164 15.57 6.74 -0.42
CA MET A 164 16.89 7.27 -0.05
C MET A 164 17.77 7.26 -1.28
N ASP A 165 18.48 8.37 -1.55
CA ASP A 165 19.36 8.51 -2.73
C ASP A 165 18.66 8.12 -4.05
N LYS A 166 17.37 8.44 -4.18
CA LYS A 166 16.46 8.07 -5.30
C LYS A 166 16.16 6.57 -5.43
N GLU A 167 16.60 5.75 -4.48
CA GLU A 167 16.34 4.32 -4.44
C GLU A 167 15.24 3.98 -3.43
N ARG A 168 14.40 2.99 -3.77
CA ARG A 168 13.38 2.48 -2.87
C ARG A 168 13.95 1.34 -2.03
N ILE A 169 13.82 1.48 -0.71
CA ILE A 169 14.21 0.49 0.28
C ILE A 169 13.01 0.18 1.16
N SER A 170 12.73 -1.09 1.34
CA SER A 170 11.60 -1.58 2.12
C SER A 170 12.11 -2.18 3.42
N LEU A 171 11.64 -1.63 4.54
CA LEU A 171 11.86 -2.14 5.88
C LEU A 171 10.61 -2.85 6.37
N ALA A 172 10.69 -4.16 6.53
CA ALA A 172 9.66 -4.93 7.20
C ALA A 172 9.94 -5.07 8.69
N VAL A 173 8.87 -5.03 9.49
CA VAL A 173 8.88 -5.17 10.95
C VAL A 173 7.78 -6.14 11.36
N SER A 174 8.08 -7.07 12.28
CA SER A 174 7.12 -8.01 12.85
C SER A 174 7.57 -8.43 14.25
N PRO A 175 6.66 -8.73 15.19
CA PRO A 175 7.02 -9.36 16.46
C PRO A 175 7.51 -10.80 16.31
N ASP A 176 7.17 -11.46 15.21
CA ASP A 176 7.59 -12.83 14.92
C ASP A 176 8.94 -12.84 14.19
N ASP A 177 9.72 -13.92 14.34
CA ASP A 177 11.00 -14.10 13.63
C ASP A 177 10.82 -14.51 12.15
N THR A 178 9.58 -14.55 11.65
CA THR A 178 9.23 -14.81 10.25
C THR A 178 10.05 -13.99 9.23
N PRO A 179 10.31 -12.68 9.43
CA PRO A 179 11.18 -11.88 8.56
C PRO A 179 12.61 -12.44 8.40
N LEU A 180 13.07 -13.30 9.31
CA LEU A 180 14.46 -13.73 9.45
C LEU A 180 14.69 -15.18 8.97
N ARG A 181 13.63 -15.97 8.78
CA ARG A 181 13.67 -17.42 8.53
C ARG A 181 14.53 -17.87 7.35
N ASN A 182 14.75 -17.01 6.36
CA ASN A 182 15.47 -17.35 5.12
C ASN A 182 16.91 -16.82 5.05
N ASN A 183 17.43 -16.23 6.12
CA ASN A 183 18.79 -15.72 6.14
C ASN A 183 19.77 -16.81 6.61
N LYS A 184 20.93 -16.89 5.95
CA LYS A 184 21.88 -18.01 6.13
C LYS A 184 23.23 -17.60 6.71
N GLY A 185 23.54 -16.31 6.80
CA GLY A 185 24.81 -15.82 7.35
C GLY A 185 24.60 -14.77 8.44
N VAL A 186 25.46 -14.76 9.45
CA VAL A 186 25.50 -13.69 10.46
C VAL A 186 26.74 -12.85 10.23
N VAL A 187 26.57 -11.53 10.13
CA VAL A 187 27.63 -10.54 10.00
C VAL A 187 27.50 -9.54 11.13
N GLU A 188 28.62 -9.25 11.79
CA GLU A 188 28.67 -8.22 12.81
C GLU A 188 29.05 -6.88 12.19
N MET A 189 28.25 -5.84 12.44
CA MET A 189 28.49 -4.48 11.96
C MET A 189 28.23 -3.50 13.10
N LYS A 190 29.22 -2.68 13.45
CA LYS A 190 29.16 -1.71 14.55
C LYS A 190 28.71 -2.32 15.90
N GLY A 191 29.10 -3.56 16.18
CA GLY A 191 28.73 -4.28 17.40
C GLY A 191 27.31 -4.90 17.39
N HIS A 192 26.61 -4.84 16.25
CA HIS A 192 25.29 -5.48 16.09
C HIS A 192 25.37 -6.66 15.13
N LYS A 193 24.63 -7.73 15.44
CA LYS A 193 24.55 -8.93 14.62
C LYS A 193 23.42 -8.81 13.62
N PHE A 194 23.76 -8.91 12.34
CA PHE A 194 22.83 -8.89 11.23
C PHE A 194 22.84 -10.22 10.50
N MET A 195 21.67 -10.67 10.12
CA MET A 195 21.45 -11.85 9.29
C MET A 195 21.41 -11.44 7.82
N MET A 196 22.33 -11.97 7.03
CA MET A 196 22.49 -11.68 5.61
C MET A 196 21.81 -12.76 4.75
N GLY A 197 21.14 -12.31 3.70
CA GLY A 197 20.48 -13.14 2.70
C GLY A 197 20.17 -12.33 1.44
N LYS A 198 18.92 -12.40 0.95
CA LYS A 198 18.42 -11.49 -0.10
C LYS A 198 18.23 -10.04 0.40
N GLY A 199 18.40 -9.82 1.70
CA GLY A 199 18.31 -8.56 2.40
C GLY A 199 19.13 -8.62 3.68
N ILE A 200 18.89 -7.67 4.58
CA ILE A 200 19.55 -7.58 5.88
C ILE A 200 18.47 -7.69 6.96
N GLY A 201 18.48 -8.77 7.73
CA GLY A 201 17.59 -8.97 8.86
C GLY A 201 18.29 -8.80 10.21
N TRP A 202 17.58 -8.38 11.23
CA TRP A 202 18.08 -8.38 12.62
C TRP A 202 16.91 -8.42 13.59
N LYS A 203 17.20 -8.67 14.87
CA LYS A 203 16.23 -8.62 15.95
C LYS A 203 16.65 -7.55 16.94
N HIS A 204 15.69 -6.78 17.42
CA HIS A 204 15.89 -5.82 18.50
C HIS A 204 14.66 -5.82 19.39
N GLY A 205 14.86 -6.13 20.68
CA GLY A 205 13.75 -6.37 21.62
C GLY A 205 12.86 -7.52 21.16
N ASN A 206 11.55 -7.28 21.18
CA ASN A 206 10.52 -8.21 20.70
C ASN A 206 10.21 -8.07 19.20
N LEU A 207 10.99 -7.29 18.43
CA LEU A 207 10.74 -7.04 17.01
C LEU A 207 11.87 -7.59 16.14
N ALA A 208 11.46 -8.28 15.08
CA ALA A 208 12.30 -8.67 13.96
C ALA A 208 12.15 -7.65 12.83
N TYR A 209 13.29 -7.26 12.27
CA TYR A 209 13.41 -6.30 11.18
C TYR A 209 14.02 -6.99 9.98
N TYR A 210 13.59 -6.61 8.78
CA TYR A 210 14.17 -7.09 7.54
C TYR A 210 14.16 -6.00 6.47
N LEU A 211 15.34 -5.66 5.97
CA LEU A 211 15.58 -4.62 4.98
C LEU A 211 15.88 -5.24 3.61
N LYS A 212 15.19 -4.76 2.57
CA LYS A 212 15.39 -5.16 1.16
C LYS A 212 15.29 -3.96 0.22
N GLY A 213 15.66 -4.15 -1.04
CA GLY A 213 15.73 -3.06 -2.01
C GLY A 213 17.04 -2.29 -1.89
N GLY A 214 17.13 -1.14 -2.56
CA GLY A 214 18.39 -0.44 -2.80
C GLY A 214 19.28 -1.22 -3.79
N SER A 215 19.98 -0.51 -4.67
CA SER A 215 20.90 -1.14 -5.62
C SER A 215 22.18 -1.61 -4.93
N THR A 216 22.64 -0.85 -3.92
CA THR A 216 23.92 -1.10 -3.26
C THR A 216 23.77 -1.81 -1.91
N LEU A 217 24.72 -2.71 -1.63
CA LEU A 217 24.84 -3.33 -0.31
C LEU A 217 25.18 -2.30 0.77
N ASP A 218 25.97 -1.29 0.43
CA ASP A 218 26.43 -0.27 1.37
C ASP A 218 25.28 0.61 1.85
N LEU A 219 24.34 0.99 0.98
CA LEU A 219 23.13 1.71 1.39
C LEU A 219 22.26 0.86 2.33
N ARG A 220 22.09 -0.43 2.03
CA ARG A 220 21.38 -1.35 2.95
C ARG A 220 22.07 -1.46 4.31
N LYS A 221 23.41 -1.59 4.34
CA LYS A 221 24.18 -1.66 5.59
C LYS A 221 24.08 -0.36 6.38
N PHE A 222 24.18 0.79 5.71
CA PHE A 222 23.99 2.11 6.32
C PHE A 222 22.61 2.22 6.97
N MET A 223 21.54 1.87 6.24
CA MET A 223 20.19 1.91 6.76
C MET A 223 19.98 0.94 7.93
N ALA A 224 20.43 -0.31 7.80
CA ALA A 224 20.29 -1.31 8.85
C ALA A 224 20.99 -0.87 10.15
N CYS A 225 22.21 -0.32 10.05
CA CYS A 225 22.91 0.24 11.20
C CYS A 225 22.18 1.45 11.80
N THR A 226 21.72 2.37 10.94
CA THR A 226 21.03 3.60 11.37
C THR A 226 19.76 3.27 12.15
N ILE A 227 18.92 2.39 11.60
CA ILE A 227 17.68 1.95 12.23
C ILE A 227 17.98 1.21 13.53
N CYS A 228 18.99 0.31 13.53
CA CYS A 228 19.37 -0.42 14.74
C CYS A 228 19.79 0.52 15.88
N CYS A 229 20.61 1.54 15.60
CA CYS A 229 20.97 2.54 16.60
C CYS A 229 19.77 3.39 17.07
N MET A 230 18.84 3.73 16.18
CA MET A 230 17.62 4.46 16.55
C MET A 230 16.74 3.66 17.51
N CYS A 231 16.61 2.34 17.29
CA CYS A 231 15.88 1.46 18.21
C CYS A 231 16.50 1.44 19.62
N GLU A 232 17.82 1.60 19.73
CA GLU A 232 18.55 1.66 21.01
C GLU A 232 18.48 3.04 21.69
N GLY A 233 17.81 4.03 21.09
CA GLY A 233 17.83 5.42 21.58
C GLY A 233 19.21 6.07 21.47
N LYS A 234 20.13 5.48 20.69
CA LYS A 234 21.45 6.04 20.43
C LYS A 234 21.37 7.02 19.27
N VAL A 235 21.79 8.26 19.50
CA VAL A 235 21.88 9.27 18.45
C VAL A 235 22.96 8.85 17.45
N VAL A 236 22.56 8.54 16.22
CA VAL A 236 23.50 8.32 15.12
C VAL A 236 24.09 9.68 14.72
N LEU A 237 25.21 10.06 15.31
CA LEU A 237 26.04 11.17 14.83
C LEU A 237 26.80 10.65 13.61
N GLY A 238 26.31 10.97 12.40
CA GLY A 238 26.91 10.49 11.16
C GLY A 238 26.34 11.23 9.96
N THR A 239 27.04 12.28 9.55
CA THR A 239 26.92 12.98 8.28
C THR A 239 27.16 12.01 7.11
N GLN A 240 26.33 12.07 6.07
CA GLN A 240 26.47 11.31 4.82
C GLN A 240 27.81 11.56 4.08
N GLN A 241 28.67 12.48 4.55
CA GLN A 241 29.88 12.90 3.85
C GLN A 241 31.05 11.91 3.92
N SER A 242 31.07 10.94 4.83
CA SER A 242 32.26 10.10 5.03
C SER A 242 32.33 8.85 4.14
N VAL A 243 31.23 8.45 3.48
CA VAL A 243 31.24 7.25 2.62
C VAL A 243 31.85 7.54 1.24
N LEU A 244 31.83 8.79 0.79
CA LEU A 244 32.47 9.19 -0.47
C LEU A 244 33.97 9.54 -0.34
N VAL A 245 34.50 9.67 0.87
CA VAL A 245 35.93 10.00 1.10
C VAL A 245 36.79 8.76 1.38
N ALA A 246 36.17 7.61 1.70
CA ALA A 246 36.88 6.33 1.78
C ALA A 246 37.09 5.65 0.41
N MET A 247 36.94 6.40 -0.69
CA MET A 247 37.25 6.01 -2.06
C MET A 247 38.40 6.84 -2.64
N ARG A 248 39.54 6.83 -1.93
CA ARG A 248 40.88 7.03 -2.50
C ARG A 248 41.78 5.90 -2.02
#